data_AF-A0A7S3JDF7-F1
#
_entry.id   AF-A0A7S3JDF7-F1
#
_cell.length_a   1.000
_cell.length_b   1.000
_cell.length_c   1.000
_cell.angle_alpha   90.00
_cell.angle_beta   90.00
_cell.angle_gamma   90.00
#
_symmetry.space_group_name_H-M   'P 1'
#
loop_
_entity.id
_entity.type
_entity.pdbx_description
1 polymer ?
#
loop_
_entity_poly.entity_id
_entity_poly.type
_entity_poly.pdbx_seq_one_letter_code
_entity_poly.pdbx_strand_id
1 'polypeptide(L)'
;MIENQNRRIVNFMFLNPFPVKLNEFSNRLRKYFDGRLEKYISDTETRINAYIENIKNDELEELDENDPNTYPISYSDSSFLTFDISSVGRIALAASDDPFFKLPPTHKKFFPELVIYNSKGEIIEVIDESKAGCETITKSSFDKECRDTSLKVNDDRKASISLMLQKDVQMVLLVIRTKDLFDVKDVKSSQFDRAQFRLLDDETNQTLDEARIKDMKLTVVSPQVNEDGEEEPPAPPEPEPEEDEEENKARKPQNIIVMGRVALNEGKWIYEQYHYVFKDGKYPTFFEDVGKIEFEARDYFKEKESIIKEEERALKESREAAAQAAAAKAAGKKTKKDKKKKDEDAKDSKDVKETKEIRDDNDESKDTREDNKPDIQFMPGFKEALQGVYSTVFGPLTFKFKDDEWDVERAKSAIMKKMKDELGNKVADC
;
A
#
# COMPACT_ATOMS: atom_id res chain seq x y z
N MET A 1 22.14 1.54 -4.71
CA MET A 1 22.72 1.41 -6.07
C MET A 1 23.22 0.00 -6.20
N ILE A 2 22.60 -0.83 -7.04
CA ILE A 2 23.03 -2.21 -7.25
C ILE A 2 23.19 -2.39 -8.76
N GLU A 3 24.36 -2.88 -9.17
CA GLU A 3 24.82 -2.89 -10.55
C GLU A 3 24.66 -4.29 -11.15
N ASN A 4 23.93 -4.39 -12.27
CA ASN A 4 23.86 -5.63 -13.06
C ASN A 4 25.15 -5.76 -13.90
N GLN A 5 25.79 -6.93 -13.87
CA GLN A 5 27.09 -7.14 -14.54
C GLN A 5 26.99 -7.29 -16.06
N ASN A 6 25.83 -7.74 -16.59
CA ASN A 6 25.68 -8.04 -18.02
C ASN A 6 25.09 -6.87 -18.82
N ARG A 7 24.48 -5.90 -18.13
CA ARG A 7 24.03 -4.62 -18.68
C ARG A 7 24.23 -3.60 -17.58
N ARG A 8 24.83 -2.44 -17.86
CA ARG A 8 24.90 -1.30 -16.93
C ARG A 8 23.51 -0.71 -16.69
N ILE A 9 22.59 -1.49 -16.14
CA ILE A 9 21.29 -1.09 -15.70
C ILE A 9 21.44 -0.94 -14.19
N VAL A 10 21.50 0.32 -13.77
CA VAL A 10 21.41 0.69 -12.37
C VAL A 10 19.94 0.92 -12.09
N ASN A 11 19.29 -0.05 -11.45
CA ASN A 11 17.94 0.16 -10.94
C ASN A 11 18.05 0.99 -9.66
N PHE A 12 17.61 2.24 -9.74
CA PHE A 12 17.48 3.09 -8.58
C PHE A 12 16.18 2.72 -7.86
N MET A 13 16.29 1.92 -6.80
CA MET A 13 15.25 1.87 -5.78
C MET A 13 15.37 3.15 -4.95
N PHE A 14 14.50 4.11 -5.22
CA PHE A 14 14.34 5.27 -4.35
C PHE A 14 13.60 4.78 -3.10
N LEU A 15 14.27 4.83 -1.96
CA LEU A 15 13.58 4.74 -0.67
C LEU A 15 12.56 5.87 -0.66
N ASN A 16 11.28 5.52 -0.60
CA ASN A 16 10.22 6.51 -0.51
C ASN A 16 10.42 7.30 0.79
N PRO A 17 10.76 8.60 0.73
CA PRO A 17 10.97 9.39 1.94
C PRO A 17 9.65 9.66 2.67
N PHE A 18 8.51 9.35 2.05
CA PHE A 18 7.19 9.54 2.61
C PHE A 18 6.70 8.24 3.27
N PRO A 19 6.09 8.33 4.46
CA PRO A 19 5.43 7.19 5.07
C PRO A 19 4.36 6.64 4.12
N VAL A 20 4.41 5.34 3.85
CA VAL A 20 3.39 4.67 3.05
C VAL A 20 2.19 4.39 3.95
N LYS A 21 0.98 4.62 3.47
CA LYS A 21 -0.23 4.32 4.23
C LYS A 21 -0.44 2.80 4.34
N LEU A 22 -0.71 2.30 5.55
CA LEU A 22 -1.10 0.91 5.77
C LEU A 22 -2.44 0.64 5.08
N ASN A 23 -2.44 -0.29 4.13
CA ASN A 23 -3.68 -0.74 3.51
C ASN A 23 -4.53 -1.58 4.46
N GLU A 24 -5.77 -1.84 4.05
CA GLU A 24 -6.75 -2.56 4.87
C GLU A 24 -6.29 -3.98 5.21
N PHE A 25 -5.66 -4.68 4.26
CA PHE A 25 -5.09 -6.00 4.52
C PHE A 25 -4.07 -5.95 5.65
N SER A 26 -3.11 -5.03 5.58
CA SER A 26 -2.02 -4.95 6.56
C SER A 26 -2.55 -4.58 7.95
N ASN A 27 -3.59 -3.74 8.01
CA ASN A 27 -4.30 -3.46 9.26
C ASN A 27 -4.99 -4.72 9.80
N ARG A 28 -5.80 -5.42 8.99
CA ARG A 28 -6.46 -6.66 9.41
C ARG A 28 -5.47 -7.73 9.85
N LEU A 29 -4.39 -7.94 9.10
CA LEU A 29 -3.34 -8.90 9.45
C LEU A 29 -2.70 -8.56 10.80
N ARG A 30 -2.40 -7.29 11.05
CA ARG A 30 -1.90 -6.85 12.35
C ARG A 30 -2.91 -7.11 13.47
N LYS A 31 -4.19 -6.80 13.24
CA LYS A 31 -5.26 -7.05 14.22
C LYS A 31 -5.53 -8.53 14.45
N TYR A 32 -5.35 -9.38 13.44
CA TYR A 32 -5.38 -10.84 13.56
C TYR A 32 -4.32 -11.32 14.57
N PHE A 33 -3.09 -10.85 14.40
CA PHE A 33 -2.01 -11.17 15.33
C PHE A 33 -2.25 -10.62 16.74
N ASP A 34 -2.87 -9.44 16.87
CA ASP A 34 -3.24 -8.85 18.16
C ASP A 34 -4.48 -9.52 18.81
N GLY A 35 -5.16 -10.47 18.14
CA GLY A 35 -6.42 -11.06 18.61
C GLY A 35 -7.61 -10.10 18.59
N ARG A 36 -7.55 -9.02 17.79
CA ARG A 36 -8.53 -7.93 17.73
C ARG A 36 -9.15 -7.74 16.35
N LEU A 37 -9.05 -8.74 15.47
CA LEU A 37 -9.55 -8.66 14.10
C LEU A 37 -11.06 -8.39 14.05
N GLU A 38 -11.85 -9.24 14.72
CA GLU A 38 -13.33 -9.13 14.71
C GLU A 38 -13.80 -7.80 15.28
N LYS A 39 -13.22 -7.39 16.41
CA LYS A 39 -13.50 -6.08 17.01
C LYS A 39 -13.16 -4.93 16.06
N TYR A 40 -12.01 -4.99 15.40
CA TYR A 40 -11.61 -3.97 14.41
C TYR A 40 -12.61 -3.90 13.24
N ILE A 41 -13.05 -5.04 12.71
CA ILE A 41 -14.03 -5.11 11.63
C ILE A 41 -15.35 -4.49 12.09
N SER A 42 -15.85 -4.90 13.24
CA SER A 42 -17.12 -4.41 13.81
C SER A 42 -17.10 -2.91 14.11
N ASP A 43 -16.03 -2.41 14.75
CA ASP A 43 -15.86 -1.00 15.07
C ASP A 43 -15.77 -0.15 13.78
N THR A 44 -15.03 -0.66 12.77
CA THR A 44 -14.87 0.02 11.48
C THR A 44 -16.18 0.08 10.70
N GLU A 45 -16.93 -1.03 10.66
CA GLU A 45 -18.23 -1.08 10.01
C GLU A 45 -19.25 -0.18 10.69
N THR A 46 -19.28 -0.19 12.02
CA THR A 46 -20.16 0.69 12.82
C THR A 46 -19.87 2.15 12.53
N ARG A 47 -18.59 2.55 12.52
CA ARG A 47 -18.16 3.93 12.22
C ARG A 47 -18.54 4.36 10.81
N ILE A 48 -18.32 3.51 9.81
CA ILE A 48 -18.66 3.81 8.41
C ILE A 48 -20.18 3.92 8.23
N ASN A 49 -20.95 2.99 8.79
CA ASN A 49 -22.42 2.99 8.66
C ASN A 49 -23.02 4.19 9.40
N ALA A 50 -22.51 4.55 10.57
CA ALA A 50 -22.93 5.77 11.28
C ALA A 50 -22.67 7.03 10.43
N TYR A 51 -21.52 7.12 9.77
CA TYR A 51 -21.23 8.24 8.87
C TYR A 51 -22.20 8.30 7.68
N ILE A 52 -22.53 7.15 7.07
CA ILE A 52 -23.51 7.07 5.98
C ILE A 52 -24.91 7.50 6.44
N GLU A 53 -25.35 7.08 7.63
CA GLU A 53 -26.64 7.51 8.17
C GLU A 53 -26.67 9.01 8.48
N ASN A 54 -25.55 9.58 8.96
CA ASN A 54 -25.44 11.03 9.15
C ASN A 54 -25.55 11.80 7.83
N ILE A 55 -25.01 11.27 6.72
CA ILE A 55 -25.23 11.83 5.37
C ILE A 55 -26.72 11.83 5.03
N LYS A 56 -27.40 10.69 5.19
CA LYS A 56 -28.82 10.54 4.84
C LYS A 56 -29.74 11.45 5.65
N ASN A 57 -29.41 11.68 6.92
CA ASN A 57 -30.20 12.51 7.82
C ASN A 57 -29.91 14.01 7.70
N ASP A 58 -28.99 14.41 6.81
CA ASP A 58 -28.52 15.80 6.69
C ASP A 58 -27.88 16.32 8.00
N GLU A 59 -27.30 15.40 8.79
CA GLU A 59 -26.70 15.63 10.12
C GLU A 59 -25.19 15.79 10.07
N LEU A 60 -24.60 15.79 8.88
CA LEU A 60 -23.24 16.31 8.70
C LEU A 60 -23.29 17.82 8.95
N GLU A 61 -22.97 18.23 10.19
CA GLU A 61 -22.55 19.60 10.50
C GLU A 61 -21.57 20.05 9.41
N GLU A 62 -21.60 21.33 9.01
CA GLU A 62 -20.72 21.89 7.97
C GLU A 62 -19.28 21.42 8.22
N LEU A 63 -18.92 20.35 7.51
CA LEU A 63 -17.67 19.63 7.71
C LEU A 63 -16.58 20.65 7.50
N ASP A 64 -15.83 20.97 8.56
CA ASP A 64 -14.60 21.72 8.36
C ASP A 64 -13.74 20.81 7.48
N GLU A 65 -13.58 21.19 6.21
CA GLU A 65 -12.78 20.45 5.22
C GLU A 65 -11.33 20.22 5.73
N ASN A 66 -10.94 20.89 6.82
CA ASN A 66 -9.65 20.78 7.48
C ASN A 66 -9.61 19.89 8.74
N ASP A 67 -10.71 19.29 9.21
CA ASP A 67 -10.65 18.32 10.32
C ASP A 67 -10.47 16.88 9.79
N PRO A 68 -9.26 16.30 9.88
CA PRO A 68 -8.99 14.94 9.43
C PRO A 68 -9.70 13.86 10.25
N ASN A 69 -10.37 14.21 11.36
CA ASN A 69 -11.16 13.26 12.17
C ASN A 69 -12.59 13.04 11.67
N THR A 70 -13.00 13.68 10.58
CA THR A 70 -14.39 13.63 10.13
C THR A 70 -14.70 12.55 9.11
N TYR A 71 -13.70 12.03 8.38
CA TYR A 71 -13.91 10.94 7.42
C TYR A 71 -13.76 9.56 8.10
N PRO A 72 -14.67 8.59 7.88
CA PRO A 72 -14.68 7.34 8.64
C PRO A 72 -13.58 6.36 8.21
N ILE A 73 -12.94 6.57 7.06
CA ILE A 73 -11.86 5.73 6.54
C ILE A 73 -10.53 6.47 6.72
N SER A 74 -9.68 5.96 7.60
CA SER A 74 -8.41 6.57 7.94
C SER A 74 -7.28 5.56 7.75
N TYR A 75 -6.23 5.95 7.03
CA TYR A 75 -5.04 5.12 6.87
C TYR A 75 -3.92 5.58 7.79
N SER A 76 -3.44 4.66 8.63
CA SER A 76 -2.27 4.91 9.48
C SER A 76 -0.97 4.80 8.68
N ASP A 77 0.09 5.46 9.14
CA ASP A 77 1.39 5.38 8.49
C ASP A 77 2.05 4.02 8.77
N SER A 78 2.58 3.42 7.71
CA SER A 78 3.41 2.23 7.75
C SER A 78 4.86 2.62 7.92
N SER A 79 5.54 1.97 8.87
CA SER A 79 7.00 1.99 8.96
C SER A 79 7.66 0.98 8.03
N PHE A 80 6.87 0.17 7.33
CA PHE A 80 7.37 -0.91 6.48
C PHE A 80 7.64 -0.44 5.05
N LEU A 81 8.58 -1.12 4.42
CA LEU A 81 8.90 -0.92 3.02
C LEU A 81 7.76 -1.43 2.13
N THR A 82 7.28 -0.56 1.24
CA THR A 82 6.28 -0.89 0.23
C THR A 82 6.67 -0.24 -1.10
N PHE A 83 6.69 -1.01 -2.19
CA PHE A 83 6.98 -0.49 -3.52
C PHE A 83 6.41 -1.36 -4.65
N ASP A 84 6.26 -0.74 -5.82
CA ASP A 84 5.84 -1.38 -7.07
C ASP A 84 6.99 -2.22 -7.64
N ILE A 85 6.72 -3.51 -7.89
CA ILE A 85 7.64 -4.47 -8.50
C ILE A 85 7.12 -5.02 -9.83
N SER A 86 6.16 -4.35 -10.46
CA SER A 86 5.54 -4.81 -11.72
C SER A 86 6.53 -4.98 -12.87
N SER A 87 7.69 -4.33 -12.81
CA SER A 87 8.77 -4.50 -13.79
C SER A 87 9.60 -5.77 -13.58
N VAL A 88 9.43 -6.47 -12.46
CA VAL A 88 10.18 -7.68 -12.11
C VAL A 88 9.44 -8.90 -12.66
N GLY A 89 10.04 -9.56 -13.65
CA GLY A 89 9.42 -10.72 -14.31
C GLY A 89 9.32 -11.96 -13.41
N ARG A 90 10.35 -12.16 -12.59
CA ARG A 90 10.48 -13.29 -11.67
C ARG A 90 11.05 -12.83 -10.34
N ILE A 91 10.36 -13.17 -9.26
CA ILE A 91 10.85 -12.90 -7.91
C ILE A 91 11.37 -14.19 -7.28
N ALA A 92 12.32 -14.04 -6.36
CA ALA A 92 12.78 -15.14 -5.53
C ALA A 92 12.98 -14.72 -4.08
N LEU A 93 12.57 -15.60 -3.16
CA LEU A 93 12.92 -15.52 -1.75
C LEU A 93 14.06 -16.48 -1.47
N ALA A 94 15.21 -15.93 -1.10
CA ALA A 94 16.39 -16.67 -0.75
C ALA A 94 16.66 -16.61 0.76
N ALA A 95 17.15 -17.71 1.32
CA ALA A 95 17.59 -17.78 2.69
C ALA A 95 19.02 -18.31 2.77
N SER A 96 19.81 -17.67 3.62
CA SER A 96 21.16 -18.06 3.97
C SER A 96 21.26 -18.19 5.48
N ASP A 97 21.73 -19.35 5.97
CA ASP A 97 22.01 -19.55 7.38
C ASP A 97 23.29 -18.78 7.80
N ASP A 98 24.29 -18.73 6.91
CA ASP A 98 25.43 -17.81 6.95
C ASP A 98 25.86 -17.43 5.51
N PRO A 99 25.83 -16.14 5.14
CA PRO A 99 26.07 -15.71 3.76
C PRO A 99 27.50 -15.95 3.28
N PHE A 100 28.45 -16.20 4.18
CA PHE A 100 29.86 -16.40 3.87
C PHE A 100 30.29 -17.86 3.94
N PHE A 101 29.60 -18.68 4.74
CA PHE A 101 29.99 -20.08 4.98
C PHE A 101 28.82 -21.03 4.80
N LYS A 102 28.97 -22.01 3.89
CA LYS A 102 27.97 -23.05 3.70
C LYS A 102 27.97 -23.97 4.91
N LEU A 103 26.83 -24.07 5.59
CA LEU A 103 26.65 -25.03 6.67
C LEU A 103 26.42 -26.45 6.11
N PRO A 104 26.79 -27.50 6.85
CA PRO A 104 26.42 -28.86 6.48
C PRO A 104 24.90 -28.99 6.29
N PRO A 105 24.42 -29.81 5.34
CA PRO A 105 22.98 -29.96 5.08
C PRO A 105 22.14 -30.30 6.32
N THR A 106 22.71 -31.05 7.26
CA THR A 106 22.10 -31.45 8.54
C THR A 106 21.88 -30.28 9.50
N HIS A 107 22.59 -29.17 9.32
CA HIS A 107 22.55 -28.00 10.21
C HIS A 107 21.79 -26.82 9.57
N LYS A 108 21.16 -27.03 8.40
CA LYS A 108 20.43 -25.95 7.74
C LYS A 108 19.15 -25.62 8.53
N LYS A 109 18.99 -24.34 8.90
CA LYS A 109 17.94 -23.90 9.83
C LYS A 109 16.78 -23.21 9.14
N PHE A 110 17.06 -22.38 8.14
CA PHE A 110 16.07 -21.54 7.48
C PHE A 110 15.65 -22.11 6.12
N PHE A 111 14.34 -22.08 5.86
CA PHE A 111 13.71 -22.67 4.68
C PHE A 111 12.74 -21.64 4.09
N PRO A 112 13.05 -21.03 2.93
CA PRO A 112 12.13 -20.10 2.29
C PRO A 112 10.91 -20.87 1.76
N GLU A 113 9.75 -20.22 1.76
CA GLU A 113 8.49 -20.77 1.29
C GLU A 113 7.68 -19.66 0.62
N LEU A 114 7.09 -19.98 -0.53
CA LEU A 114 6.11 -19.12 -1.19
C LEU A 114 4.74 -19.77 -1.06
N VAL A 115 3.78 -19.07 -0.45
CA VAL A 115 2.39 -19.51 -0.41
C VAL A 115 1.60 -18.66 -1.39
N ILE A 116 1.01 -19.30 -2.40
CA ILE A 116 0.43 -18.62 -3.55
C ILE A 116 -1.08 -18.69 -3.46
N TYR A 117 -1.74 -17.54 -3.57
CA TYR A 117 -3.18 -17.37 -3.40
C TYR A 117 -3.86 -16.91 -4.68
N ASN A 118 -5.08 -17.40 -4.91
CA ASN A 118 -5.93 -16.93 -6.00
C ASN A 118 -6.76 -15.71 -5.61
N SER A 119 -7.56 -15.21 -6.56
CA SER A 119 -8.45 -14.06 -6.34
C SER A 119 -9.54 -14.30 -5.28
N LYS A 120 -9.84 -15.54 -4.91
CA LYS A 120 -10.78 -15.91 -3.85
C LYS A 120 -10.13 -16.07 -2.48
N GLY A 121 -8.81 -15.87 -2.38
CA GLY A 121 -8.06 -16.11 -1.13
C GLY A 121 -7.77 -17.59 -0.87
N GLU A 122 -7.93 -18.47 -1.85
CA GLU A 122 -7.61 -19.90 -1.71
C GLU A 122 -6.16 -20.15 -2.11
N ILE A 123 -5.48 -21.07 -1.42
CA ILE A 123 -4.10 -21.47 -1.74
C ILE A 123 -4.11 -22.30 -3.02
N ILE A 124 -3.41 -21.82 -4.05
CA ILE A 124 -3.16 -22.53 -5.31
C ILE A 124 -2.06 -23.57 -5.10
N GLU A 125 -0.95 -23.12 -4.53
CA GLU A 125 0.27 -23.92 -4.42
C GLU A 125 1.17 -23.36 -3.31
N VAL A 126 1.90 -24.27 -2.65
CA VAL A 126 2.97 -23.94 -1.71
C VAL A 126 4.30 -24.40 -2.31
N ILE A 127 5.26 -23.49 -2.41
CA ILE A 127 6.59 -23.74 -2.97
C ILE A 127 7.58 -23.82 -1.83
N ASP A 128 7.97 -25.05 -1.50
CA ASP A 128 8.90 -25.38 -0.43
C ASP A 128 9.93 -26.42 -0.90
N GLU A 129 10.74 -26.93 0.03
CA GLU A 129 11.78 -27.93 -0.27
C GLU A 129 11.23 -29.24 -0.86
N SER A 130 9.95 -29.56 -0.63
CA SER A 130 9.30 -30.74 -1.20
C SER A 130 9.02 -30.60 -2.70
N LYS A 131 8.95 -29.36 -3.21
CA LYS A 131 8.73 -29.04 -4.63
C LYS A 131 10.02 -28.93 -5.45
N ALA A 132 11.17 -29.21 -4.85
CA ALA A 132 12.44 -29.15 -5.55
C ALA A 132 12.51 -30.15 -6.70
N GLY A 133 12.76 -29.66 -7.92
CA GLY A 133 12.82 -30.48 -9.13
C GLY A 133 11.45 -30.95 -9.66
N CYS A 134 10.35 -30.53 -9.04
CA CYS A 134 9.00 -30.82 -9.50
C CYS A 134 8.52 -29.76 -10.51
N GLU A 135 7.68 -30.18 -11.46
CA GLU A 135 6.89 -29.24 -12.25
C GLU A 135 5.76 -28.69 -11.37
N THR A 136 5.58 -27.37 -11.40
CA THR A 136 4.63 -26.64 -10.56
C THR A 136 3.58 -25.98 -11.43
N ILE A 137 2.38 -25.81 -10.88
CA ILE A 137 1.25 -25.19 -11.60
C ILE A 137 1.61 -23.75 -11.97
N THR A 138 2.30 -23.08 -11.06
CA THR A 138 2.65 -21.66 -11.15
C THR A 138 4.00 -21.41 -11.82
N LYS A 139 4.63 -22.41 -12.45
CA LYS A 139 6.00 -22.31 -13.02
C LYS A 139 7.03 -21.79 -12.00
N SER A 140 6.75 -22.03 -10.74
CA SER A 140 7.62 -21.76 -9.61
C SER A 140 8.67 -22.86 -9.47
N SER A 141 9.72 -22.58 -8.73
CA SER A 141 10.80 -23.54 -8.50
C SER A 141 11.39 -23.39 -7.12
N PHE A 142 11.87 -24.50 -6.56
CA PHE A 142 12.67 -24.51 -5.36
C PHE A 142 14.08 -25.04 -5.66
N ASP A 143 15.09 -24.25 -5.28
CA ASP A 143 16.49 -24.60 -5.36
C ASP A 143 17.05 -24.89 -3.96
N LYS A 144 17.56 -26.12 -3.76
CA LYS A 144 18.14 -26.57 -2.48
C LYS A 144 19.60 -26.15 -2.30
N GLU A 145 20.26 -25.76 -3.39
CA GLU A 145 21.67 -25.39 -3.44
C GLU A 145 21.90 -24.27 -4.45
N CYS A 146 21.38 -23.09 -4.15
CA CYS A 146 21.75 -21.91 -4.90
C CYS A 146 23.07 -21.33 -4.36
N ARG A 147 23.76 -20.56 -5.21
CA ARG A 147 24.85 -19.70 -4.79
C ARG A 147 24.88 -18.51 -5.71
N ASP A 148 24.94 -17.33 -5.13
CA ASP A 148 25.17 -16.12 -5.87
C ASP A 148 26.68 -16.04 -6.18
N THR A 149 27.05 -16.49 -7.38
CA THR A 149 28.45 -16.50 -7.82
C THR A 149 29.03 -15.09 -7.96
N SER A 150 28.20 -14.11 -8.34
CA SER A 150 28.60 -12.71 -8.54
C SER A 150 28.84 -11.98 -7.21
N LEU A 151 27.92 -12.11 -6.25
CA LEU A 151 28.06 -11.50 -4.92
C LEU A 151 28.90 -12.34 -3.96
N LYS A 152 29.25 -13.57 -4.36
CA LYS A 152 29.91 -14.59 -3.51
C LYS A 152 29.12 -14.90 -2.24
N VAL A 153 27.81 -14.66 -2.27
CA VAL A 153 26.89 -14.96 -1.17
C VAL A 153 26.38 -16.38 -1.31
N ASN A 154 26.41 -17.14 -0.23
CA ASN A 154 25.80 -18.46 -0.17
C ASN A 154 24.34 -18.31 0.23
N ASP A 155 23.45 -18.13 -0.75
CA ASP A 155 22.04 -18.37 -0.50
C ASP A 155 21.87 -19.89 -0.36
N ASP A 156 21.65 -20.41 0.85
CA ASP A 156 21.58 -21.86 1.05
C ASP A 156 20.40 -22.49 0.33
N ARG A 157 19.32 -21.74 0.14
CA ARG A 157 18.06 -22.16 -0.49
C ARG A 157 17.34 -20.97 -1.13
N LYS A 158 16.54 -21.24 -2.16
CA LYS A 158 15.76 -20.23 -2.86
C LYS A 158 14.44 -20.79 -3.39
N ALA A 159 13.35 -20.09 -3.15
CA ALA A 159 12.05 -20.35 -3.77
C ALA A 159 11.71 -19.20 -4.72
N SER A 160 11.33 -19.49 -5.97
CA SER A 160 11.05 -18.45 -6.98
C SER A 160 9.77 -18.69 -7.76
N ILE A 161 9.16 -17.60 -8.23
CA ILE A 161 7.91 -17.58 -9.00
C ILE A 161 8.00 -16.52 -10.10
N SER A 162 7.49 -16.83 -11.30
CA SER A 162 7.31 -15.83 -12.36
C SER A 162 6.00 -15.08 -12.14
N LEU A 163 6.02 -13.76 -12.06
CA LEU A 163 4.83 -12.92 -11.88
C LEU A 163 4.08 -12.68 -13.20
N MET A 164 4.80 -12.68 -14.32
CA MET A 164 4.25 -12.35 -15.66
C MET A 164 3.34 -13.42 -16.27
N LEU A 165 3.45 -14.66 -15.77
CA LEU A 165 2.78 -15.82 -16.37
C LEU A 165 1.53 -16.27 -15.58
N GLN A 166 1.15 -15.54 -14.53
CA GLN A 166 0.12 -15.97 -13.59
C GLN A 166 -1.16 -15.17 -13.80
N LYS A 167 -2.16 -15.78 -14.44
CA LYS A 167 -3.49 -15.16 -14.61
C LYS A 167 -4.36 -15.27 -13.36
N ASP A 168 -4.18 -16.34 -12.59
CA ASP A 168 -5.04 -16.67 -11.47
C ASP A 168 -4.42 -16.34 -10.10
N VAL A 169 -3.19 -15.85 -10.08
CA VAL A 169 -2.49 -15.48 -8.84
C VAL A 169 -2.82 -14.04 -8.47
N GLN A 170 -3.20 -13.85 -7.22
CA GLN A 170 -3.55 -12.56 -6.65
C GLN A 170 -2.56 -12.11 -5.58
N MET A 171 -2.00 -13.05 -4.82
CA MET A 171 -1.03 -12.77 -3.76
C MET A 171 -0.03 -13.91 -3.62
N VAL A 172 1.21 -13.57 -3.33
CA VAL A 172 2.28 -14.49 -2.91
C VAL A 172 2.74 -14.05 -1.53
N LEU A 173 2.54 -14.89 -0.52
CA LEU A 173 3.06 -14.66 0.82
C LEU A 173 4.48 -15.23 0.91
N LEU A 174 5.41 -14.41 1.42
CA LEU A 174 6.83 -14.72 1.53
C LEU A 174 7.16 -15.14 2.96
N VAL A 175 7.57 -16.39 3.14
CA VAL A 175 7.72 -16.99 4.47
C VAL A 175 9.07 -17.69 4.62
N ILE A 176 9.66 -17.62 5.80
CA ILE A 176 10.78 -18.48 6.20
C ILE A 176 10.30 -19.41 7.32
N ARG A 177 10.30 -20.72 7.07
CA ARG A 177 10.17 -21.71 8.15
C ARG A 177 11.52 -21.95 8.80
N THR A 178 11.49 -22.06 10.12
CA THR A 178 12.67 -22.39 10.92
C THR A 178 12.54 -23.80 11.46
N LYS A 179 13.54 -24.64 11.18
CA LYS A 179 13.64 -25.93 11.87
C LYS A 179 14.33 -25.72 13.21
N ASP A 180 13.81 -26.42 14.21
CA ASP A 180 14.46 -26.46 15.49
C ASP A 180 15.64 -27.42 15.46
N LEU A 181 16.82 -26.94 15.86
CA LEU A 181 18.08 -27.70 15.79
C LEU A 181 18.54 -28.20 17.17
N PHE A 182 17.65 -28.19 18.18
CA PHE A 182 17.99 -28.50 19.59
C PHE A 182 18.74 -29.82 19.81
N ASP A 183 18.64 -30.79 18.90
CA ASP A 183 19.28 -32.11 19.05
C ASP A 183 20.71 -32.19 18.49
N VAL A 184 21.24 -31.11 17.88
CA VAL A 184 22.60 -31.12 17.30
C VAL A 184 23.60 -30.42 18.23
N LYS A 185 24.28 -31.21 19.05
CA LYS A 185 25.28 -30.76 20.05
C LYS A 185 26.41 -29.89 19.48
N ASP A 186 26.64 -29.91 18.17
CA ASP A 186 27.75 -29.25 17.50
C ASP A 186 27.42 -27.85 16.94
N VAL A 187 26.18 -27.39 17.06
CA VAL A 187 25.75 -26.11 16.48
C VAL A 187 25.73 -25.02 17.55
N LYS A 188 26.63 -24.03 17.43
CA LYS A 188 26.66 -22.88 18.35
C LYS A 188 25.48 -21.95 18.07
N SER A 189 24.82 -21.43 19.10
CA SER A 189 23.70 -20.49 18.94
C SER A 189 24.02 -19.29 18.05
N SER A 190 25.24 -18.74 18.18
CA SER A 190 25.70 -17.58 17.40
C SER A 190 25.96 -17.86 15.91
N GLN A 191 25.91 -19.12 15.49
CA GLN A 191 26.20 -19.53 14.12
C GLN A 191 25.11 -19.04 13.15
N PHE A 192 23.91 -18.76 13.65
CA PHE A 192 22.79 -18.26 12.86
C PHE A 192 22.56 -16.75 13.01
N ASP A 193 23.33 -16.04 13.85
CA ASP A 193 23.17 -14.58 14.04
C ASP A 193 23.41 -13.79 12.75
N ARG A 194 24.08 -14.42 11.78
CA ARG A 194 24.40 -13.87 10.47
C ARG A 194 23.40 -14.27 9.39
N ALA A 195 22.37 -15.04 9.74
CA ALA A 195 21.39 -15.49 8.76
C ALA A 195 20.74 -14.31 8.06
N GLN A 196 20.59 -14.46 6.75
CA GLN A 196 20.18 -13.42 5.85
C GLN A 196 19.05 -13.93 4.95
N PHE A 197 18.03 -13.11 4.79
CA PHE A 197 16.89 -13.36 3.92
C PHE A 197 16.85 -12.28 2.86
N ARG A 198 16.71 -12.68 1.59
CA ARG A 198 16.73 -11.75 0.46
C ARG A 198 15.51 -11.96 -0.42
N LEU A 199 14.83 -10.86 -0.76
CA LEU A 199 13.94 -10.81 -1.90
C LEU A 199 14.76 -10.36 -3.11
N LEU A 200 14.70 -11.14 -4.19
CA LEU A 200 15.50 -10.94 -5.39
C LEU A 200 14.60 -10.78 -6.61
N ASP A 201 15.05 -9.98 -7.58
CA ASP A 201 14.73 -10.19 -8.98
C ASP A 201 15.59 -11.37 -9.47
N ASP A 202 14.95 -12.50 -9.73
CA ASP A 202 15.62 -13.76 -10.06
C ASP A 202 16.25 -13.74 -11.48
N GLU A 203 15.81 -12.83 -12.35
CA GLU A 203 16.35 -12.70 -13.71
C GLU A 203 17.63 -11.86 -13.73
N THR A 204 17.65 -10.78 -12.96
CA THR A 204 18.81 -9.88 -12.88
C THR A 204 19.73 -10.17 -11.70
N ASN A 205 19.30 -11.06 -10.80
CA ASN A 205 19.93 -11.37 -9.53
C ASN A 205 20.12 -10.12 -8.64
N GLN A 206 19.24 -9.13 -8.80
CA GLN A 206 19.26 -7.91 -8.00
C GLN A 206 18.51 -8.14 -6.68
N THR A 207 19.12 -7.72 -5.57
CA THR A 207 18.43 -7.68 -4.27
C THR A 207 17.44 -6.51 -4.20
N LEU A 208 16.17 -6.83 -4.02
CA LEU A 208 15.05 -5.90 -3.85
C LEU A 208 14.81 -5.57 -2.38
N ASP A 209 15.01 -6.55 -1.50
CA ASP A 209 14.95 -6.37 -0.05
C ASP A 209 15.90 -7.35 0.64
N GLU A 210 16.47 -6.93 1.77
CA GLU A 210 17.40 -7.73 2.56
C GLU A 210 17.08 -7.54 4.04
N ALA A 211 16.90 -8.66 4.74
CA ALA A 211 16.80 -8.68 6.19
C ALA A 211 17.85 -9.62 6.78
N ARG A 212 18.44 -9.20 7.89
CA ARG A 212 19.30 -10.06 8.72
C ARG A 212 18.54 -10.41 9.97
N ILE A 213 18.63 -11.66 10.41
CA ILE A 213 17.83 -12.12 11.54
C ILE A 213 18.04 -11.31 12.82
N LYS A 214 19.28 -10.85 13.04
CA LYS A 214 19.66 -9.99 14.17
C LYS A 214 19.10 -8.57 14.10
N ASP A 215 18.83 -8.06 12.89
CA ASP A 215 18.43 -6.68 12.64
C ASP A 215 16.91 -6.57 12.48
N MET A 216 16.23 -7.70 12.27
CA MET A 216 14.78 -7.75 12.26
C MET A 216 14.25 -7.42 13.66
N LYS A 217 13.48 -6.33 13.74
CA LYS A 217 12.59 -6.06 14.87
C LYS A 217 11.45 -7.06 14.80
N LEU A 218 11.71 -8.30 15.24
CA LEU A 218 10.73 -9.37 15.22
C LEU A 218 9.55 -8.91 16.08
N THR A 219 8.43 -8.65 15.43
CA THR A 219 7.18 -8.42 16.16
C THR A 219 6.73 -9.78 16.63
N VAL A 220 7.10 -10.12 17.86
CA VAL A 220 6.64 -11.34 18.53
C VAL A 220 5.15 -11.16 18.76
N VAL A 221 4.37 -12.01 18.11
CA VAL A 221 2.91 -11.94 18.21
C VAL A 221 2.49 -12.33 19.63
N SER A 222 1.89 -11.38 20.35
CA SER A 222 1.40 -11.61 21.72
C SER A 222 0.25 -12.64 21.73
N PRO A 223 0.01 -13.36 22.84
CA PRO A 223 -1.13 -14.26 22.97
C PRO A 223 -2.44 -13.56 22.60
N GLN A 224 -3.39 -14.29 22.01
CA GLN A 224 -4.76 -13.79 21.91
C GLN A 224 -5.24 -13.53 23.34
N VAL A 225 -5.55 -12.27 23.65
CA VAL A 225 -6.11 -11.89 24.94
C VAL A 225 -7.62 -11.92 24.75
N ASN A 226 -8.32 -12.71 25.56
CA ASN A 226 -9.79 -12.74 25.54
C ASN A 226 -10.35 -11.36 25.93
N GLU A 227 -11.62 -11.08 25.61
CA GLU A 227 -12.25 -9.77 25.79
C GLU A 227 -12.15 -9.22 27.23
N ASP A 228 -11.89 -10.08 28.22
CA ASP A 228 -11.73 -9.76 29.64
C ASP A 228 -10.28 -9.42 30.08
N GLY A 229 -9.31 -9.40 29.16
CA GLY A 229 -7.93 -9.02 29.48
C GLY A 229 -7.10 -10.12 30.16
N GLU A 230 -7.64 -11.33 30.28
CA GLU A 230 -6.94 -12.48 30.84
C GLU A 230 -6.21 -13.27 29.73
N GLU A 231 -4.93 -13.56 29.96
CA GLU A 231 -4.17 -14.52 29.14
C GLU A 231 -4.85 -15.89 29.29
N GLU A 232 -5.28 -16.47 28.18
CA GLU A 232 -5.78 -17.84 28.19
C GLU A 232 -4.63 -18.75 28.67
N PRO A 233 -4.77 -19.43 29.82
CA PRO A 233 -3.68 -20.22 30.36
C PRO A 233 -3.35 -21.33 29.35
N PRO A 234 -2.06 -21.58 29.07
CA PRO A 234 -1.71 -22.70 28.21
C PRO A 234 -2.34 -23.96 28.80
N ALA A 235 -3.08 -24.69 27.96
CA ALA A 235 -3.65 -25.98 28.35
C ALA A 235 -2.52 -26.80 29.03
N PRO A 236 -2.75 -27.34 30.23
CA PRO A 236 -1.74 -28.13 30.90
C PRO A 236 -1.28 -29.24 29.96
N PRO A 237 0.03 -29.49 29.85
CA PRO A 237 0.52 -30.57 28.99
C PRO A 237 -0.18 -31.86 29.43
N GLU A 238 -0.96 -32.45 28.53
CA GLU A 238 -1.48 -33.79 28.75
C GLU A 238 -0.29 -34.71 29.02
N PRO A 239 -0.37 -35.57 30.04
CA PRO A 239 0.74 -36.46 30.38
C PRO A 239 1.11 -37.28 29.15
N GLU A 240 2.37 -37.19 28.75
CA GLU A 240 2.92 -37.97 27.64
C GLU A 240 2.66 -39.46 27.92
N PRO A 241 1.94 -40.18 27.04
CA PRO A 241 1.86 -41.62 27.16
C PRO A 241 3.25 -42.21 26.93
N GLU A 242 3.68 -43.04 27.87
CA GLU A 242 4.90 -43.84 27.74
C GLU A 242 4.86 -44.64 26.43
N GLU A 243 6.01 -44.65 25.77
CA GLU A 243 6.30 -45.10 24.41
C GLU A 243 5.64 -46.44 24.02
N ASP A 244 4.96 -46.43 22.87
CA ASP A 244 4.99 -47.55 21.93
C ASP A 244 5.40 -47.00 20.55
N GLU A 245 6.43 -47.61 19.98
CA GLU A 245 7.07 -47.24 18.72
C GLU A 245 6.13 -47.50 17.52
N GLU A 246 6.27 -46.61 16.52
CA GLU A 246 5.70 -46.65 15.16
C GLU A 246 4.36 -45.90 14.92
N GLU A 247 4.42 -44.94 13.98
CA GLU A 247 3.31 -44.28 13.28
C GLU A 247 2.49 -43.18 13.99
N ASN A 248 3.15 -42.11 14.46
CA ASN A 248 2.84 -40.71 14.10
C ASN A 248 3.63 -39.77 15.02
N LYS A 249 4.88 -39.45 14.66
CA LYS A 249 5.55 -38.29 15.27
C LYS A 249 4.80 -37.03 14.85
N ALA A 250 3.91 -36.54 15.72
CA ALA A 250 3.33 -35.22 15.59
C ALA A 250 4.48 -34.24 15.30
N ARG A 251 4.37 -33.48 14.19
CA ARG A 251 5.42 -32.56 13.78
C ARG A 251 5.68 -31.57 14.92
N LYS A 252 6.92 -31.51 15.41
CA LYS A 252 7.33 -30.51 16.41
C LYS A 252 7.00 -29.11 15.87
N PRO A 253 6.43 -28.22 16.68
CA PRO A 253 6.02 -26.89 16.24
C PRO A 253 7.23 -26.10 15.73
N GLN A 254 7.07 -25.42 14.60
CA GLN A 254 8.12 -24.65 13.93
C GLN A 254 7.87 -23.15 14.08
N ASN A 255 8.92 -22.33 14.14
CA ASN A 255 8.72 -20.88 14.00
C ASN A 255 8.57 -20.53 12.52
N ILE A 256 7.62 -19.65 12.25
CA ILE A 256 7.31 -19.07 10.96
C ILE A 256 7.68 -17.59 11.03
N ILE A 257 8.47 -17.13 10.06
CA ILE A 257 8.80 -15.73 9.86
C ILE A 257 8.09 -15.28 8.58
N VAL A 258 7.18 -14.32 8.69
CA VAL A 258 6.51 -13.70 7.55
C VAL A 258 7.34 -12.51 7.10
N MET A 259 8.06 -12.67 5.99
CA MET A 259 8.92 -11.62 5.46
C MET A 259 8.10 -10.46 4.91
N GLY A 260 7.05 -10.80 4.17
CA GLY A 260 6.20 -9.84 3.47
C GLY A 260 5.25 -10.55 2.53
N ARG A 261 4.66 -9.79 1.62
CA ARG A 261 3.85 -10.32 0.52
C ARG A 261 4.08 -9.56 -0.77
N VAL A 262 3.75 -10.20 -1.87
CA VAL A 262 3.61 -9.59 -3.18
C VAL A 262 2.15 -9.76 -3.62
N ALA A 263 1.42 -8.67 -3.82
CA ALA A 263 0.00 -8.71 -4.14
C ALA A 263 -0.32 -7.87 -5.38
N LEU A 264 -1.30 -8.33 -6.17
CA LEU A 264 -1.76 -7.62 -7.35
C LEU A 264 -2.80 -6.56 -6.96
N ASN A 265 -2.46 -5.28 -7.10
CA ASN A 265 -3.36 -4.17 -6.82
C ASN A 265 -3.50 -3.30 -8.08
N GLU A 266 -4.72 -3.20 -8.62
CA GLU A 266 -5.03 -2.41 -9.82
C GLU A 266 -4.12 -2.72 -11.02
N GLY A 267 -3.80 -4.00 -11.19
CA GLY A 267 -2.93 -4.48 -12.28
C GLY A 267 -1.43 -4.28 -12.04
N LYS A 268 -1.03 -3.82 -10.86
CA LYS A 268 0.37 -3.67 -10.44
C LYS A 268 0.74 -4.65 -9.34
N TRP A 269 1.92 -5.23 -9.42
CA TRP A 269 2.48 -6.05 -8.35
C TRP A 269 3.12 -5.16 -7.30
N ILE A 270 2.60 -5.19 -6.08
CA ILE A 270 3.07 -4.40 -4.96
C ILE A 270 3.73 -5.34 -3.95
N TYR A 271 4.97 -5.05 -3.58
CA TYR A 271 5.63 -5.70 -2.45
C TYR A 271 5.39 -4.93 -1.16
N GLU A 272 5.08 -5.65 -0.08
CA GLU A 272 4.89 -5.10 1.27
C GLU A 272 5.67 -5.94 2.29
N GLN A 273 6.52 -5.30 3.08
CA GLN A 273 7.34 -5.92 4.13
C GLN A 273 6.61 -5.98 5.48
N TYR A 274 6.82 -7.03 6.29
CA TYR A 274 6.16 -7.17 7.60
C TYR A 274 7.07 -7.64 8.76
N HIS A 275 7.89 -8.67 8.56
CA HIS A 275 8.76 -9.28 9.59
C HIS A 275 8.04 -9.77 10.86
N TYR A 276 6.87 -10.42 10.72
CA TYR A 276 6.18 -11.08 11.84
C TYR A 276 6.80 -12.43 12.16
N VAL A 277 6.80 -12.82 13.45
CA VAL A 277 7.24 -14.15 13.88
C VAL A 277 6.24 -14.77 14.85
N PHE A 278 5.89 -16.03 14.58
CA PHE A 278 5.05 -16.83 15.46
C PHE A 278 5.40 -18.32 15.35
N LYS A 279 4.88 -19.13 16.27
CA LYS A 279 4.97 -20.60 16.22
C LYS A 279 3.75 -21.16 15.49
N ASP A 280 3.95 -22.07 14.55
CA ASP A 280 2.88 -22.64 13.72
C ASP A 280 1.72 -23.23 14.54
N GLY A 281 2.02 -23.93 15.65
CA GLY A 281 1.01 -24.50 16.53
C GLY A 281 0.11 -23.48 17.23
N LYS A 282 0.52 -22.20 17.30
CA LYS A 282 -0.30 -21.12 17.87
C LYS A 282 -1.31 -20.57 16.86
N TYR A 283 -1.02 -20.67 15.57
CA TYR A 283 -1.90 -20.21 14.48
C TYR A 283 -2.01 -21.31 13.42
N PRO A 284 -2.73 -22.41 13.73
CA PRO A 284 -2.77 -23.59 12.86
C PRO A 284 -3.44 -23.32 11.50
N THR A 285 -4.36 -22.37 11.45
CA THR A 285 -5.09 -21.94 10.25
C THR A 285 -4.53 -20.65 9.63
N PHE A 286 -3.32 -20.24 10.02
CA PHE A 286 -2.74 -18.95 9.62
C PHE A 286 -2.80 -18.73 8.10
N PHE A 287 -2.42 -19.74 7.32
CA PHE A 287 -2.32 -19.58 5.87
C PHE A 287 -3.70 -19.45 5.23
N GLU A 288 -4.70 -20.17 5.73
CA GLU A 288 -6.08 -20.05 5.30
C GLU A 288 -6.69 -18.69 5.70
N ASP A 289 -6.42 -18.25 6.94
CA ASP A 289 -6.94 -17.00 7.47
C ASP A 289 -6.35 -15.78 6.74
N VAL A 290 -5.06 -15.81 6.40
CA VAL A 290 -4.41 -14.77 5.58
C VAL A 290 -5.08 -14.66 4.21
N GLY A 291 -5.44 -15.80 3.60
CA GLY A 291 -6.17 -15.83 2.34
C GLY A 291 -7.54 -15.15 2.43
N LYS A 292 -8.31 -15.46 3.47
CA LYS A 292 -9.61 -14.82 3.76
C LYS A 292 -9.46 -13.32 4.01
N ILE A 293 -8.50 -12.93 4.85
CA ILE A 293 -8.21 -11.53 5.16
C ILE A 293 -7.90 -10.77 3.87
N GLU A 294 -7.09 -11.32 2.97
CA GLU A 294 -6.80 -10.69 1.67
C GLU A 294 -8.03 -10.60 0.77
N PHE A 295 -8.84 -11.65 0.71
CA PHE A 295 -10.06 -11.62 -0.09
C PHE A 295 -11.02 -10.52 0.39
N GLU A 296 -11.28 -10.46 1.69
CA GLU A 296 -12.22 -9.51 2.27
C GLU A 296 -11.70 -8.08 2.30
N ALA A 297 -10.38 -7.87 2.45
CA ALA A 297 -9.80 -6.53 2.54
C ALA A 297 -9.67 -5.81 1.20
N ARG A 298 -9.57 -6.56 0.09
CA ARG A 298 -9.11 -6.04 -1.22
C ARG A 298 -9.93 -4.87 -1.74
N ASP A 299 -11.24 -5.03 -1.73
CA ASP A 299 -12.18 -4.06 -2.30
C ASP A 299 -13.03 -3.38 -1.22
N TYR A 300 -12.90 -3.77 0.05
CA TYR A 300 -13.73 -3.29 1.16
C TYR A 300 -13.82 -1.77 1.23
N PHE A 301 -12.69 -1.07 1.32
CA PHE A 301 -12.73 0.39 1.38
C PHE A 301 -13.12 1.04 0.05
N LYS A 302 -12.81 0.43 -1.09
CA LYS A 302 -13.25 0.97 -2.40
C LYS A 302 -14.76 0.92 -2.52
N GLU A 303 -15.38 -0.18 -2.09
CA GLU A 303 -16.83 -0.34 -2.05
C GLU A 303 -17.48 0.66 -1.10
N LYS A 304 -16.97 0.77 0.14
CA LYS A 304 -17.49 1.72 1.14
C LYS A 304 -17.30 3.18 0.71
N GLU A 305 -16.16 3.55 0.12
CA GLU A 305 -15.93 4.88 -0.45
C GLU A 305 -16.90 5.19 -1.59
N SER A 306 -17.23 4.21 -2.43
CA SER A 306 -18.21 4.40 -3.52
C SER A 306 -19.60 4.70 -2.97
N ILE A 307 -20.04 3.96 -1.94
CA ILE A 307 -21.32 4.20 -1.27
C ILE A 307 -21.35 5.59 -0.63
N ILE A 308 -20.31 5.97 0.10
CA ILE A 308 -20.19 7.30 0.72
C ILE A 308 -20.31 8.40 -0.36
N LYS A 309 -19.60 8.29 -1.48
CA LYS A 309 -19.63 9.28 -2.57
C LYS A 309 -21.00 9.37 -3.24
N GLU A 310 -21.73 8.26 -3.33
CA GLU A 310 -23.09 8.25 -3.90
C GLU A 310 -24.07 8.99 -2.99
N GLU A 311 -24.02 8.72 -1.69
CA GLU A 311 -24.87 9.38 -0.68
C GLU A 311 -24.53 10.87 -0.55
N GLU A 312 -23.25 11.25 -0.55
CA GLU A 312 -22.81 12.65 -0.55
C GLU A 312 -23.34 13.41 -1.78
N ARG A 313 -23.36 12.76 -2.95
CA ARG A 313 -23.93 13.35 -4.17
C ARG A 313 -25.44 13.53 -4.04
N ALA A 314 -26.16 12.52 -3.55
CA ALA A 314 -27.60 12.59 -3.35
C ALA A 314 -27.98 13.71 -2.36
N LEU A 315 -27.22 13.87 -1.27
CA LEU A 315 -27.42 14.95 -0.30
C LEU A 315 -27.23 16.33 -0.96
N LYS A 316 -26.15 16.50 -1.73
CA LYS A 316 -25.87 17.75 -2.43
C LYS A 316 -26.99 18.13 -3.41
N GLU A 317 -27.46 17.17 -4.21
CA GLU A 317 -28.58 17.38 -5.14
C GLU A 317 -29.88 17.75 -4.41
N SER A 318 -30.14 17.13 -3.26
CA SER A 318 -31.29 17.45 -2.39
C SER A 318 -31.21 18.87 -1.83
N ARG A 319 -30.04 19.28 -1.31
CA ARG A 319 -29.80 20.64 -0.80
C ARG A 319 -29.96 21.69 -1.90
N GLU A 320 -29.42 21.43 -3.10
CA GLU A 320 -29.56 22.32 -4.25
C GLU A 320 -31.02 22.45 -4.72
N ALA A 321 -31.77 21.33 -4.80
CA ALA A 321 -33.18 21.35 -5.14
C ALA A 321 -34.03 22.10 -4.09
N ALA A 322 -33.75 21.92 -2.79
CA ALA A 322 -34.39 22.64 -1.70
C ALA A 322 -34.11 24.15 -1.78
N ALA A 323 -32.86 24.54 -2.06
CA ALA A 323 -32.46 25.93 -2.25
C ALA A 323 -33.16 26.58 -3.46
N GLN A 324 -33.24 25.87 -4.59
CA GLN A 324 -33.98 26.33 -5.78
C GLN A 324 -35.48 26.48 -5.49
N ALA A 325 -36.09 25.52 -4.79
CA ALA A 325 -37.49 25.58 -4.39
C ALA A 325 -37.76 26.74 -3.40
N ALA A 326 -36.85 27.00 -2.46
CA ALA A 326 -36.93 28.13 -1.55
C ALA A 326 -36.79 29.47 -2.28
N ALA A 327 -35.84 29.59 -3.21
CA ALA A 327 -35.66 30.78 -4.05
C ALA A 327 -36.90 31.05 -4.93
N ALA A 328 -37.49 30.02 -5.54
CA ALA A 328 -38.72 30.14 -6.32
C ALA A 328 -39.92 30.62 -5.46
N LYS A 329 -40.07 30.08 -4.25
CA LYS A 329 -41.10 30.53 -3.28
C LYS A 329 -40.89 31.99 -2.85
N ALA A 330 -39.64 32.43 -2.68
CA ALA A 330 -39.31 33.81 -2.35
C ALA A 330 -39.61 34.78 -3.51
N ALA A 331 -39.31 34.39 -4.75
CA ALA A 331 -39.61 35.18 -5.95
C ALA A 331 -41.13 35.37 -6.17
N GLY A 332 -41.93 34.31 -6.00
CA GLY A 332 -43.40 34.39 -6.14
C GLY A 332 -44.10 35.26 -5.09
N LYS A 333 -43.51 35.46 -3.90
CA LYS A 333 -44.02 36.38 -2.87
C LYS A 333 -43.81 37.86 -3.22
N LYS A 334 -42.75 38.22 -3.97
CA LYS A 334 -42.52 39.60 -4.42
C LYS A 334 -43.55 40.03 -5.48
N THR A 335 -43.88 39.16 -6.43
CA THR A 335 -44.85 39.47 -7.51
C THR A 335 -46.29 39.67 -7.02
N LYS A 336 -46.70 39.01 -5.92
CA LYS A 336 -48.03 39.22 -5.31
C LYS A 336 -48.12 40.53 -4.50
N LYS A 337 -47.01 41.01 -3.92
CA LYS A 337 -46.97 42.27 -3.17
C LYS A 337 -47.00 43.48 -4.12
N ASP A 338 -46.37 43.37 -5.30
CA ASP A 338 -46.44 44.41 -6.33
C ASP A 338 -47.79 44.44 -7.05
N LYS A 339 -48.50 43.31 -7.21
CA LYS A 339 -49.85 43.31 -7.80
C LYS A 339 -50.90 43.93 -6.86
N LYS A 340 -50.78 43.75 -5.54
CA LYS A 340 -51.67 44.41 -4.56
C LYS A 340 -51.41 45.92 -4.42
N LYS A 341 -50.19 46.39 -4.74
CA LYS A 341 -49.87 47.82 -4.75
C LYS A 341 -50.28 48.51 -6.07
N LYS A 342 -50.41 47.77 -7.18
CA LYS A 342 -50.86 48.31 -8.47
C LYS A 342 -52.37 48.43 -8.64
N ASP A 343 -53.17 47.73 -7.83
CA ASP A 343 -54.65 47.86 -7.85
C ASP A 343 -55.16 49.03 -6.98
N GLU A 344 -54.34 49.65 -6.14
CA GLU A 344 -54.69 50.87 -5.40
C GLU A 344 -54.30 52.17 -6.14
N ASP A 345 -53.37 52.12 -7.10
CA ASP A 345 -52.89 53.29 -7.85
C ASP A 345 -53.44 53.39 -9.29
N ALA A 346 -54.27 52.45 -9.76
CA ALA A 346 -54.84 52.45 -11.11
C ALA A 346 -56.13 53.32 -11.23
N LYS A 347 -56.16 54.47 -10.57
CA LYS A 347 -57.24 55.45 -10.69
C LYS A 347 -56.73 56.87 -10.80
N ASP A 348 -55.63 57.10 -11.52
CA ASP A 348 -55.42 58.39 -12.17
C ASP A 348 -54.35 58.32 -13.27
N SER A 349 -54.56 59.18 -14.26
CA SER A 349 -53.68 59.56 -15.36
C SER A 349 -53.69 58.71 -16.64
N LYS A 350 -54.22 59.40 -17.63
CA LYS A 350 -54.40 59.12 -19.04
C LYS A 350 -53.31 59.88 -19.81
N ASP A 351 -53.00 59.40 -21.01
CA ASP A 351 -52.29 60.06 -22.11
C ASP A 351 -50.76 60.26 -21.97
N VAL A 352 -49.97 59.68 -22.89
CA VAL A 352 -49.40 60.35 -24.07
C VAL A 352 -48.58 59.34 -24.91
N LYS A 353 -48.68 59.52 -26.24
CA LYS A 353 -48.10 58.76 -27.36
C LYS A 353 -46.65 59.15 -27.72
N GLU A 354 -46.05 58.26 -28.53
CA GLU A 354 -44.96 58.47 -29.52
C GLU A 354 -43.54 58.74 -28.95
N THR A 355 -42.43 58.23 -29.51
CA THR A 355 -42.08 57.90 -30.90
C THR A 355 -40.93 56.87 -30.97
N LYS A 356 -40.84 56.16 -32.09
CA LYS A 356 -39.71 55.32 -32.54
C LYS A 356 -38.48 56.16 -32.88
N GLU A 357 -37.28 55.60 -32.66
CA GLU A 357 -36.19 55.70 -33.66
C GLU A 357 -35.23 54.50 -33.55
N ILE A 358 -34.82 54.02 -34.73
CA ILE A 358 -33.94 52.87 -35.00
C ILE A 358 -32.54 53.44 -35.24
N ARG A 359 -31.50 52.82 -34.69
CA ARG A 359 -30.14 52.86 -35.25
C ARG A 359 -29.41 51.55 -34.94
N ASP A 360 -29.09 50.83 -36.01
CA ASP A 360 -28.06 49.81 -36.06
C ASP A 360 -26.69 50.49 -36.03
N ASP A 361 -25.75 49.94 -35.28
CA ASP A 361 -24.31 49.93 -35.62
C ASP A 361 -23.67 48.71 -34.94
N ASN A 362 -23.08 47.85 -35.77
CA ASN A 362 -22.10 46.83 -35.39
C ASN A 362 -20.84 47.53 -34.88
N ASP A 363 -20.28 47.09 -33.75
CA ASP A 363 -18.82 46.94 -33.67
C ASP A 363 -18.38 45.98 -32.55
N GLU A 364 -17.24 45.37 -32.80
CA GLU A 364 -16.57 44.23 -32.15
C GLU A 364 -16.61 44.17 -30.61
N SER A 365 -17.03 43.01 -30.06
CA SER A 365 -16.73 42.64 -28.67
C SER A 365 -15.75 41.48 -28.64
N LYS A 366 -14.59 41.76 -28.04
CA LYS A 366 -13.49 40.84 -27.77
C LYS A 366 -13.93 39.75 -26.78
N ASP A 367 -13.63 38.53 -27.19
CA ASP A 367 -13.65 37.31 -26.39
C ASP A 367 -12.76 37.48 -25.14
N THR A 368 -13.38 37.50 -23.95
CA THR A 368 -12.70 37.46 -22.66
C THR A 368 -12.94 36.09 -22.04
N ARG A 369 -12.14 35.12 -22.48
CA ARG A 369 -11.88 33.91 -21.69
C ARG A 369 -10.79 34.24 -20.68
N GLU A 370 -11.21 34.65 -19.49
CA GLU A 370 -10.35 34.59 -18.31
C GLU A 370 -10.26 33.13 -17.86
N ASP A 371 -9.07 32.55 -18.03
CA ASP A 371 -8.69 31.25 -17.48
C ASP A 371 -8.64 31.33 -15.95
N ASN A 372 -9.65 30.79 -15.27
CA ASN A 372 -9.55 30.45 -13.86
C ASN A 372 -8.56 29.28 -13.69
N LYS A 373 -7.28 29.59 -13.47
CA LYS A 373 -6.32 28.64 -12.89
C LYS A 373 -6.35 28.77 -11.36
N PRO A 374 -6.53 27.67 -10.60
CA PRO A 374 -6.45 27.75 -9.15
C PRO A 374 -5.01 28.04 -8.72
N ASP A 375 -4.86 29.01 -7.83
CA ASP A 375 -3.63 29.25 -7.08
C ASP A 375 -3.30 28.01 -6.23
N ILE A 376 -2.34 27.21 -6.70
CA ILE A 376 -1.79 26.11 -5.90
C ILE A 376 -0.80 26.72 -4.91
N GLN A 377 -1.28 27.02 -3.70
CA GLN A 377 -0.39 27.33 -2.58
C GLN A 377 0.26 26.04 -2.08
N PHE A 378 1.55 25.86 -2.35
CA PHE A 378 2.34 24.79 -1.78
C PHE A 378 2.72 25.11 -0.32
N MET A 379 2.77 24.07 0.52
CA MET A 379 3.18 24.18 1.92
C MET A 379 4.59 24.77 2.08
N PRO A 380 4.83 25.60 3.11
CA PRO A 380 6.17 26.03 3.51
C PRO A 380 7.05 24.79 3.78
N GLY A 381 8.23 24.70 3.16
CA GLY A 381 9.16 23.57 3.36
C GLY A 381 9.47 22.73 2.11
N PHE A 382 8.66 22.81 1.05
CA PHE A 382 8.87 22.01 -0.16
C PHE A 382 10.18 22.35 -0.89
N LYS A 383 10.56 23.63 -0.86
CA LYS A 383 11.80 24.15 -1.44
C LYS A 383 13.02 23.64 -0.68
N GLU A 384 12.97 23.65 0.65
CA GLU A 384 14.03 23.10 1.50
C GLU A 384 14.19 21.58 1.32
N ALA A 385 13.08 20.84 1.20
CA ALA A 385 13.09 19.39 1.00
C ALA A 385 13.75 18.99 -0.34
N LEU A 386 13.39 19.66 -1.43
CA LEU A 386 14.00 19.43 -2.75
C LEU A 386 15.49 19.78 -2.75
N GLN A 387 15.88 20.86 -2.07
CA GLN A 387 17.27 21.32 -1.99
C GLN A 387 18.13 20.39 -1.11
N GLY A 388 17.55 19.80 -0.07
CA GLY A 388 18.20 18.78 0.76
C GLY A 388 18.45 17.46 0.01
N VAL A 389 17.46 16.98 -0.74
CA VAL A 389 17.60 15.75 -1.55
C VAL A 389 18.64 15.93 -2.66
N TYR A 390 18.68 17.08 -3.31
CA TYR A 390 19.61 17.33 -4.43
C TYR A 390 21.07 17.53 -3.98
N SER A 391 21.30 18.27 -2.89
CA SER A 391 22.64 18.54 -2.38
C SER A 391 23.37 17.28 -1.87
N THR A 392 22.61 16.30 -1.39
CA THR A 392 23.13 15.01 -0.91
C THR A 392 23.60 14.10 -2.05
N VAL A 393 23.02 14.23 -3.24
CA VAL A 393 23.30 13.33 -4.38
C VAL A 393 24.30 13.93 -5.38
N PHE A 394 24.31 15.26 -5.57
CA PHE A 394 25.07 15.90 -6.66
C PHE A 394 25.99 17.05 -6.21
N GLY A 395 26.13 17.29 -4.90
CA GLY A 395 26.93 18.40 -4.36
C GLY A 395 26.21 19.76 -4.41
N PRO A 396 26.79 20.81 -3.80
CA PRO A 396 26.10 22.09 -3.62
C PRO A 396 26.00 22.86 -4.94
N LEU A 397 24.82 22.86 -5.54
CA LEU A 397 24.44 23.76 -6.64
C LEU A 397 23.67 24.96 -6.10
N THR A 398 24.25 26.15 -6.22
CA THR A 398 23.52 27.41 -5.96
C THR A 398 22.69 27.79 -7.17
N PHE A 399 21.36 27.69 -7.06
CA PHE A 399 20.43 28.29 -8.01
C PHE A 399 19.96 29.65 -7.47
N LYS A 400 20.19 30.71 -8.26
CA LYS A 400 19.54 32.01 -8.03
C LYS A 400 18.24 32.02 -8.81
N PHE A 401 17.12 31.89 -8.12
CA PHE A 401 15.81 32.14 -8.72
C PHE A 401 15.47 33.61 -8.54
N LYS A 402 14.99 34.26 -9.61
CA LYS A 402 14.30 35.55 -9.47
C LYS A 402 12.88 35.23 -9.06
N ASP A 403 12.45 35.88 -7.99
CA ASP A 403 11.09 35.80 -7.50
C ASP A 403 10.16 36.42 -8.54
N ASP A 404 9.20 35.60 -8.98
CA ASP A 404 7.87 35.91 -9.52
C ASP A 404 7.56 34.96 -10.70
N GLU A 405 6.58 34.09 -10.46
CA GLU A 405 6.05 32.99 -11.30
C GLU A 405 6.89 31.70 -11.41
N TRP A 406 6.37 30.63 -10.77
CA TRP A 406 6.91 29.28 -10.85
C TRP A 406 6.20 28.47 -11.93
N ASP A 407 6.76 28.46 -13.14
CA ASP A 407 6.32 27.56 -14.21
C ASP A 407 7.01 26.19 -14.05
N VAL A 408 6.27 25.21 -13.54
CA VAL A 408 6.74 23.83 -13.29
C VAL A 408 7.23 23.15 -14.57
N GLU A 409 6.61 23.43 -15.72
CA GLU A 409 7.03 22.90 -17.02
C GLU A 409 8.38 23.49 -17.45
N ARG A 410 8.59 24.77 -17.15
CA ARG A 410 9.86 25.47 -17.42
C ARG A 410 10.98 24.99 -16.50
N ALA A 411 10.68 24.73 -15.22
CA ALA A 411 11.63 24.17 -14.27
C ALA A 411 12.02 22.72 -14.65
N LYS A 412 11.04 21.88 -14.99
CA LYS A 412 11.28 20.52 -15.51
C LYS A 412 12.12 20.55 -16.79
N SER A 413 11.81 21.42 -17.74
CA SER A 413 12.58 21.58 -18.98
C SER A 413 14.01 22.06 -18.71
N ALA A 414 14.22 22.99 -17.78
CA ALA A 414 15.55 23.48 -17.42
C ALA A 414 16.40 22.39 -16.74
N ILE A 415 15.79 21.59 -15.86
CA ILE A 415 16.44 20.45 -15.19
C ILE A 415 16.81 19.37 -16.21
N MET A 416 15.87 18.99 -17.08
CA MET A 416 16.10 17.97 -18.12
C MET A 416 17.15 18.42 -19.13
N LYS A 417 17.16 19.70 -19.52
CA LYS A 417 18.19 20.26 -20.40
C LYS A 417 19.57 20.23 -19.74
N LYS A 418 19.67 20.63 -18.47
CA LYS A 418 20.94 20.64 -17.74
C LYS A 418 21.48 19.23 -17.49
N MET A 419 20.61 18.26 -17.19
CA MET A 419 20.98 16.84 -17.15
C MET A 419 21.50 16.35 -18.50
N LYS A 420 20.84 16.73 -19.61
CA LYS A 420 21.27 16.35 -20.96
C LYS A 420 22.63 16.96 -21.33
N ASP A 421 22.88 18.21 -20.95
CA ASP A 421 24.13 18.91 -21.21
C ASP A 421 25.29 18.34 -20.36
N GLU A 422 25.05 17.98 -19.09
CA GLU A 422 26.05 17.38 -18.20
C GLU A 422 26.33 15.90 -18.52
N LEU A 423 25.34 15.13 -18.98
CA LEU A 423 25.55 13.77 -19.49
C LEU A 423 26.17 13.76 -20.89
N GLY A 424 25.80 14.71 -21.76
CA GLY A 424 26.36 14.83 -23.11
C GLY A 424 27.87 15.15 -23.09
N ASN A 425 28.30 16.01 -22.17
CA ASN A 425 29.73 16.35 -22.03
C ASN A 425 30.57 15.22 -21.42
N LYS A 426 29.98 14.29 -20.66
CA LYS A 426 30.70 13.12 -20.12
C LYS A 426 30.90 11.98 -21.13
N VAL A 427 30.22 12.00 -22.27
CA VAL A 427 30.41 11.02 -23.37
C VAL A 427 31.47 11.51 -24.37
N ALA A 428 31.81 12.80 -24.37
CA ALA A 428 32.82 13.37 -25.26
C ALA A 428 34.26 13.21 -24.74
N ASP A 429 34.45 12.96 -23.45
CA ASP A 429 35.76 12.79 -22.79
C ASP A 429 36.06 11.34 -22.38
N CYS A 430 35.55 10.33 -23.12
CA CYS A 430 35.91 8.92 -22.93
C CYS A 430 36.28 8.24 -24.26
#